data_AF-A0AAU0MIU6-F1
#
_entry.id   AF-A0AAU0MIU6-F1
#
_cell.length_a   1.000
_cell.length_b   1.000
_cell.length_c   1.000
_cell.angle_alpha   90.00
_cell.angle_beta   90.00
_cell.angle_gamma   90.00
#
_symmetry.space_group_name_H-M   'P 1'
#
loop_
_entity.id
_entity.type
_entity.pdbx_description
1 polymer ?
#
loop_
_entity_poly.entity_id
_entity_poly.type
_entity_poly.pdbx_seq_one_letter_code
_entity_poly.pdbx_strand_id
1 'polypeptide(L)'
;MNRPILSLTALCITGVALTITGCTAQADEPAAVPPTIGHIHGVAADPRGEELFIATHTGIFTLTPSGTVAGPIGGHDFDAMGFTVLDDSLFASGHPGMETSAELGAPNLGIIRSDDFGETWSPVALNGSADFHVLTAGPDGTLYGFASTEVELLISVDEGRTWTPGASFAAADLAATDDGLYAATEAGLQVSTDQGRTFTPATGAPVLYTLDAAADGSLAGVGTDGSVWSQGPDGAWQSLDTVQGAAQAFSVIGEDRFILVDDRGVVEITPDSARVLSPAR
;
A
#
# COMPACT_ATOMS: atom_id res chain seq x y z
N MET A 1 -54.83 55.57 58.75
CA MET A 1 -54.31 55.69 57.36
C MET A 1 -54.77 54.46 56.58
N ASN A 2 -55.71 54.68 55.66
CA ASN A 2 -56.39 53.65 54.88
C ASN A 2 -55.42 52.94 53.92
N ARG A 3 -55.46 51.61 53.88
CA ARG A 3 -54.89 50.82 52.78
C ARG A 3 -56.07 50.18 52.02
N PRO A 4 -56.22 50.41 50.70
CA PRO A 4 -57.33 49.85 49.94
C PRO A 4 -57.07 48.39 49.58
N ILE A 5 -58.13 47.59 49.64
CA ILE A 5 -58.20 46.22 49.15
C ILE A 5 -58.50 46.30 47.65
N LEU A 6 -57.54 45.93 46.80
CA LEU A 6 -57.78 45.73 45.36
C LEU A 6 -58.08 44.25 45.11
N SER A 7 -59.32 43.98 44.67
CA SER A 7 -59.74 42.70 44.09
C SER A 7 -59.11 42.52 42.71
N LEU A 8 -58.37 41.42 42.51
CA LEU A 8 -57.78 41.06 41.24
C LEU A 8 -58.65 39.98 40.57
N THR A 9 -59.31 40.35 39.48
CA THR A 9 -60.11 39.48 38.62
C THR A 9 -59.18 38.58 37.80
N ALA A 10 -59.26 37.26 37.97
CA ALA A 10 -58.49 36.30 37.18
C ALA A 10 -59.17 36.09 35.82
N LEU A 11 -58.51 36.51 34.74
CA LEU A 11 -58.91 36.27 33.36
C LEU A 11 -58.19 35.01 32.85
N CYS A 12 -58.91 33.90 32.70
CA CYS A 12 -58.40 32.68 32.08
C CYS A 12 -58.33 32.86 30.56
N ILE A 13 -57.11 33.04 30.03
CA ILE A 13 -56.84 33.01 28.59
C ILE A 13 -56.39 31.58 28.24
N THR A 14 -57.26 30.81 27.59
CA THR A 14 -56.95 29.49 27.05
C THR A 14 -56.15 29.66 25.77
N GLY A 15 -54.82 29.55 25.85
CA GLY A 15 -53.94 29.54 24.68
C GLY A 15 -54.04 28.22 23.94
N VAL A 16 -54.61 28.24 22.73
CA VAL A 16 -54.55 27.12 21.79
C VAL A 16 -53.16 27.13 21.15
N ALA A 17 -52.29 26.21 21.55
CA ALA A 17 -51.01 25.98 20.88
C ALA A 17 -51.24 25.13 19.62
N LEU A 18 -51.16 25.75 18.43
CA LEU A 18 -51.03 25.01 17.18
C LEU A 18 -49.59 24.50 17.05
N THR A 19 -49.38 23.21 17.28
CA THR A 19 -48.11 22.54 16.95
C THR A 19 -48.08 22.25 15.46
N ILE A 20 -47.34 23.05 14.69
CA ILE A 20 -47.02 22.76 13.30
C ILE A 20 -45.91 21.71 13.31
N THR A 21 -46.26 20.43 13.15
CA THR A 21 -45.30 19.37 12.86
C THR A 21 -44.82 19.52 11.42
N GLY A 22 -43.72 20.23 11.23
CA GLY A 22 -42.99 20.23 9.97
C GLY A 22 -42.28 18.88 9.81
N CYS A 23 -42.75 18.03 8.90
CA CYS A 23 -41.98 16.89 8.42
C CYS A 23 -40.79 17.43 7.62
N THR A 24 -39.63 17.56 8.26
CA THR A 24 -38.37 17.70 7.53
C THR A 24 -38.04 16.34 6.95
N ALA A 25 -38.20 16.18 5.63
CA ALA A 25 -37.60 15.05 4.94
C ALA A 25 -36.09 15.12 5.19
N GLN A 26 -35.55 14.10 5.86
CA GLN A 26 -34.11 13.91 5.97
C GLN A 26 -33.62 13.72 4.53
N ALA A 27 -32.85 14.69 4.02
CA ALA A 27 -32.16 14.49 2.76
C ALA A 27 -31.20 13.32 2.99
N ASP A 28 -31.35 12.26 2.22
CA ASP A 28 -30.30 11.24 2.12
C ASP A 28 -29.02 11.99 1.68
N GLU A 29 -27.99 11.95 2.53
CA GLU A 29 -26.64 12.35 2.13
C GLU A 29 -26.33 11.60 0.82
N PRO A 30 -25.82 12.27 -0.23
CA PRO A 30 -25.35 11.56 -1.41
C PRO A 30 -24.37 10.50 -0.97
N ALA A 31 -24.60 9.24 -1.32
CA ALA A 31 -23.64 8.18 -1.06
C ALA A 31 -22.27 8.65 -1.56
N ALA A 32 -21.27 8.65 -0.68
CA ALA A 32 -19.93 9.06 -1.03
C ALA A 32 -19.49 8.28 -2.27
N VAL A 33 -19.12 9.00 -3.33
CA VAL A 33 -18.55 8.37 -4.53
C VAL A 33 -17.24 7.72 -4.08
N PRO A 34 -17.08 6.38 -4.21
CA PRO A 34 -15.85 5.75 -3.78
C PRO A 34 -14.68 6.32 -4.58
N PRO A 35 -13.52 6.58 -3.96
CA PRO A 35 -12.38 7.16 -4.64
C PRO A 35 -12.00 6.32 -5.87
N THR A 36 -11.57 6.99 -6.93
CA THR A 36 -10.94 6.35 -8.08
C THR A 36 -9.48 6.10 -7.74
N ILE A 37 -9.07 4.84 -7.72
CA ILE A 37 -7.67 4.45 -7.61
C ILE A 37 -7.04 4.57 -9.01
N GLY A 38 -5.93 5.29 -9.11
CA GLY A 38 -5.10 5.37 -10.32
C GLY A 38 -4.20 4.14 -10.49
N HIS A 39 -3.05 4.31 -11.17
CA HIS A 39 -2.03 3.27 -11.23
C HIS A 39 -1.59 2.88 -9.81
N ILE A 40 -1.52 1.58 -9.54
CA ILE A 40 -1.08 1.03 -8.25
C ILE A 40 0.37 0.58 -8.39
N HIS A 41 1.23 1.04 -7.49
CA HIS A 41 2.66 0.70 -7.48
C HIS A 41 3.01 -0.34 -6.42
N GLY A 42 2.17 -0.46 -5.39
CA GLY A 42 2.37 -1.42 -4.32
C GLY A 42 1.06 -1.82 -3.65
N VAL A 43 1.00 -3.06 -3.19
CA VAL A 43 -0.06 -3.59 -2.33
C VAL A 43 0.61 -4.28 -1.16
N ALA A 44 0.08 -4.12 0.04
CA ALA A 44 0.58 -4.82 1.22
C ALA A 44 -0.55 -5.12 2.21
N ALA A 45 -0.32 -6.06 3.10
CA ALA A 45 -1.24 -6.32 4.22
C ALA A 45 -1.28 -5.09 5.16
N ASP A 46 -2.47 -4.75 5.67
CA ASP A 46 -2.57 -3.87 6.83
C ASP A 46 -2.36 -4.71 8.10
N PRO A 47 -1.26 -4.52 8.86
CA PRO A 47 -0.96 -5.33 10.04
C PRO A 47 -2.00 -5.16 11.17
N ARG A 48 -2.90 -4.17 11.08
CA ARG A 48 -3.98 -3.96 12.05
C ARG A 48 -5.17 -4.89 11.85
N GLY A 49 -5.31 -5.54 10.69
CA GLY A 49 -6.52 -6.30 10.37
C GLY A 49 -6.47 -7.05 9.03
N GLU A 50 -7.64 -7.16 8.39
CA GLU A 50 -7.80 -7.91 7.12
C GLU A 50 -7.78 -7.00 5.88
N GLU A 51 -7.61 -5.69 6.07
CA GLU A 51 -7.51 -4.73 4.97
C GLU A 51 -6.15 -4.81 4.27
N LEU A 52 -6.08 -4.20 3.10
CA LEU A 52 -4.85 -4.03 2.33
C LEU A 52 -4.51 -2.55 2.24
N PHE A 53 -3.23 -2.20 2.29
CA PHE A 53 -2.74 -0.92 1.80
C PHE A 53 -2.59 -0.97 0.28
N ILE A 54 -3.01 0.10 -0.39
CA ILE A 54 -2.88 0.28 -1.84
C ILE A 54 -2.12 1.58 -2.10
N ALA A 55 -0.86 1.46 -2.53
CA ALA A 55 0.02 2.60 -2.84
C ALA A 55 -0.17 3.05 -4.29
N THR A 56 -0.41 4.34 -4.50
CA THR A 56 -0.81 4.90 -5.80
C THR A 56 -0.09 6.21 -6.10
N HIS A 57 -0.34 6.79 -7.28
CA HIS A 57 0.09 8.15 -7.63
C HIS A 57 -0.52 9.28 -6.79
N THR A 58 -1.55 9.00 -6.00
CA THR A 58 -2.32 10.04 -5.28
C THR A 58 -2.52 9.66 -3.81
N GLY A 59 -1.49 9.10 -3.20
CA GLY A 59 -1.48 8.64 -1.81
C GLY A 59 -1.72 7.14 -1.66
N ILE A 60 -1.85 6.73 -0.40
CA ILE A 60 -2.06 5.34 0.01
C ILE A 60 -3.50 5.20 0.49
N PHE A 61 -4.20 4.16 0.05
CA PHE A 61 -5.59 3.87 0.37
C PHE A 61 -5.68 2.56 1.15
N THR A 62 -6.82 2.33 1.83
CA THR A 62 -7.15 0.98 2.32
C THR A 62 -8.18 0.31 1.42
N LEU A 63 -8.10 -1.01 1.32
CA LEU A 63 -9.05 -1.87 0.63
C LEU A 63 -9.51 -2.99 1.56
N THR A 64 -10.81 -3.02 1.85
CA THR A 64 -11.43 -4.09 2.66
C THR A 64 -11.57 -5.41 1.87
N PRO A 65 -11.67 -6.57 2.54
CA PRO A 65 -11.98 -7.85 1.88
C PRO A 65 -13.27 -7.88 1.05
N SER A 66 -14.19 -6.94 1.34
CA SER A 66 -15.46 -6.75 0.65
C SER A 66 -15.35 -5.90 -0.63
N GLY A 67 -14.18 -5.33 -0.91
CA GLY A 67 -13.95 -4.48 -2.09
C GLY A 67 -14.18 -2.98 -1.86
N THR A 68 -14.42 -2.55 -0.62
CA THR A 68 -14.59 -1.13 -0.29
C THR A 68 -13.23 -0.46 -0.16
N VAL A 69 -13.01 0.62 -0.91
CA VAL A 69 -11.81 1.47 -0.87
C VAL A 69 -12.08 2.71 -0.01
N ALA A 70 -11.13 3.08 0.85
CA ALA A 70 -11.14 4.31 1.63
C ALA A 70 -9.80 5.04 1.55
N GLY A 71 -9.80 6.38 1.64
CA GLY A 71 -8.59 7.20 1.66
C GLY A 71 -8.60 8.36 0.64
N PRO A 72 -7.42 8.95 0.36
CA PRO A 72 -6.10 8.53 0.86
C PRO A 72 -5.97 8.70 2.38
N ILE A 73 -5.22 7.81 3.04
CA ILE A 73 -4.99 7.83 4.50
C ILE A 73 -4.33 9.16 4.89
N GLY A 74 -4.78 9.77 5.99
CA GLY A 74 -4.29 11.08 6.44
C GLY A 74 -4.57 12.25 5.48
N GLY A 75 -5.21 12.02 4.34
CA GLY A 75 -5.42 13.02 3.28
C GLY A 75 -4.15 13.34 2.47
N HIS A 76 -3.12 12.50 2.52
CA HIS A 76 -1.86 12.72 1.80
C HIS A 76 -1.98 12.40 0.31
N ASP A 77 -1.48 13.27 -0.55
CA ASP A 77 -1.64 13.19 -2.02
C ASP A 77 -0.35 12.84 -2.78
N PHE A 78 0.71 12.44 -2.08
CA PHE A 78 1.99 12.11 -2.69
C PHE A 78 1.94 10.86 -3.57
N ASP A 79 2.84 10.81 -4.55
CA ASP A 79 3.04 9.66 -5.43
C ASP A 79 3.90 8.61 -4.73
N ALA A 80 3.30 7.49 -4.36
CA ALA A 80 3.95 6.40 -3.64
C ALA A 80 4.48 5.34 -4.63
N MET A 81 5.58 5.66 -5.33
CA MET A 81 6.22 4.81 -6.35
C MET A 81 6.90 3.58 -5.75
N GLY A 82 7.58 3.73 -4.62
CA GLY A 82 8.16 2.64 -3.84
C GLY A 82 7.45 2.57 -2.50
N PHE A 83 7.03 1.38 -2.08
CA PHE A 83 6.26 1.20 -0.86
C PHE A 83 6.54 -0.17 -0.24
N THR A 84 6.80 -0.20 1.06
CA THR A 84 6.97 -1.45 1.81
C THR A 84 6.51 -1.30 3.26
N VAL A 85 6.15 -2.42 3.88
CA VAL A 85 5.71 -2.51 5.27
C VAL A 85 6.75 -3.31 6.05
N LEU A 86 7.14 -2.79 7.20
CA LEU A 86 8.03 -3.48 8.14
C LEU A 86 7.40 -3.40 9.53
N ASP A 87 6.92 -4.53 10.03
CA ASP A 87 6.09 -4.61 11.25
C ASP A 87 4.91 -3.61 11.18
N ASP A 88 4.85 -2.65 12.09
CA ASP A 88 3.83 -1.60 12.15
C ASP A 88 4.25 -0.31 11.41
N SER A 89 5.44 -0.28 10.81
CA SER A 89 5.99 0.88 10.10
C SER A 89 5.77 0.78 8.59
N LEU A 90 5.42 1.91 7.97
CA LEU A 90 5.35 2.05 6.52
C LEU A 90 6.54 2.86 6.02
N PHE A 91 7.15 2.42 4.93
CA PHE A 91 8.16 3.17 4.21
C PHE A 91 7.68 3.45 2.79
N ALA A 92 7.88 4.68 2.33
CA ALA A 92 7.52 5.08 0.98
C ALA A 92 8.59 5.96 0.33
N SER A 93 8.56 5.98 -1.00
CA SER A 93 9.35 6.85 -1.86
C SER A 93 8.54 7.24 -3.10
N GLY A 94 8.99 8.28 -3.80
CA GLY A 94 8.37 8.80 -5.02
C GLY A 94 8.38 10.32 -5.05
N HIS A 95 7.24 10.94 -5.36
CA HIS A 95 7.16 12.38 -5.62
C HIS A 95 6.14 13.07 -4.71
N PRO A 96 6.41 14.31 -4.24
CA PRO A 96 5.42 15.07 -3.52
C PRO A 96 4.23 15.41 -4.41
N GLY A 97 3.02 15.31 -3.85
CA GLY A 97 1.80 15.83 -4.45
C GLY A 97 1.69 17.35 -4.32
N MET A 98 0.57 17.91 -4.74
CA MET A 98 0.35 19.37 -4.70
C MET A 98 0.22 19.89 -3.27
N GLU A 99 -0.41 19.10 -2.40
CA GLU A 99 -0.67 19.43 -1.00
C GLU A 99 0.38 18.83 -0.04
N THR A 100 1.33 18.05 -0.59
CA THR A 100 2.40 17.44 0.19
C THR A 100 3.33 18.50 0.77
N SER A 101 3.61 18.42 2.07
CA SER A 101 4.53 19.34 2.76
C SER A 101 5.91 19.32 2.13
N ALA A 102 6.47 20.50 1.87
CA ALA A 102 7.84 20.63 1.37
C ALA A 102 8.90 20.02 2.31
N GLU A 103 8.58 19.83 3.60
CA GLU A 103 9.46 19.17 4.57
C GLU A 103 9.69 17.68 4.27
N LEU A 104 8.75 17.02 3.57
CA LEU A 104 8.90 15.62 3.15
C LEU A 104 9.89 15.44 1.98
N GLY A 105 10.19 16.52 1.26
CA GLY A 105 11.17 16.55 0.17
C GLY A 105 10.56 16.89 -1.19
N ALA A 106 11.37 17.55 -2.03
CA ALA A 106 11.06 17.86 -3.43
C ALA A 106 12.37 18.00 -4.24
N PRO A 107 12.41 17.60 -5.53
CA PRO A 107 11.32 17.04 -6.34
C PRO A 107 11.04 15.56 -6.06
N ASN A 108 11.89 14.90 -5.28
CA ASN A 108 11.75 13.51 -4.88
C ASN A 108 11.58 13.44 -3.36
N LEU A 109 10.75 12.53 -2.87
CA LEU A 109 10.52 12.35 -1.44
C LEU A 109 11.73 11.73 -0.74
N GLY A 110 12.64 11.05 -1.44
CA GLY A 110 13.63 10.19 -0.77
C GLY A 110 12.93 9.03 -0.08
N ILE A 111 13.35 8.71 1.14
CA ILE A 111 12.65 7.78 2.04
C ILE A 111 11.85 8.61 3.05
N ILE A 112 10.55 8.33 3.10
CA ILE A 112 9.64 8.81 4.15
C ILE A 112 9.11 7.61 4.93
N ARG A 113 8.78 7.83 6.20
CA ARG A 113 8.28 6.79 7.12
C ARG A 113 7.03 7.25 7.84
N SER A 114 6.11 6.31 8.05
CA SER A 114 4.98 6.46 8.96
C SER A 114 5.04 5.36 10.03
N ASP A 115 4.81 5.75 11.29
CA ASP A 115 4.71 4.86 12.46
C ASP A 115 3.28 4.76 12.99
N ASP A 116 2.32 5.31 12.24
CA ASP A 116 0.90 5.37 12.58
C ASP A 116 0.02 4.94 11.40
N PHE A 117 0.52 3.97 10.63
CA PHE A 117 -0.21 3.30 9.55
C PHE A 117 -0.68 4.25 8.44
N GLY A 118 0.12 5.27 8.15
CA GLY A 118 -0.05 6.19 7.03
C GLY A 118 -0.74 7.50 7.39
N GLU A 119 -1.17 7.69 8.64
CA GLU A 119 -1.85 8.91 9.09
C GLU A 119 -0.90 10.12 9.08
N THR A 120 0.35 9.94 9.49
CA THR A 120 1.40 10.95 9.42
C THR A 120 2.71 10.38 8.88
N TRP A 121 3.49 11.25 8.22
CA TRP A 121 4.75 10.88 7.57
C TRP A 121 5.87 11.82 8.01
N SER A 122 7.08 11.28 8.13
CA SER A 122 8.30 12.03 8.42
C SER A 122 9.37 11.75 7.37
N PRO A 123 10.21 12.73 7.01
CA PRO A 123 11.38 12.50 6.17
C PRO A 123 12.41 11.65 6.94
N VAL A 124 13.08 10.72 6.24
CA VAL A 124 14.10 9.85 6.84
C VAL A 124 15.47 10.11 6.22
N ALA A 125 15.60 9.87 4.91
CA ALA A 125 16.88 10.00 4.21
C ALA A 125 16.66 10.29 2.72
N LEU A 126 17.67 10.86 2.07
CA LEU A 126 17.70 11.09 0.61
C LEU A 126 16.56 11.99 0.08
N ASN A 127 15.85 12.69 0.97
CA ASN A 127 14.77 13.61 0.63
C ASN A 127 15.28 14.72 -0.31
N GLY A 128 14.53 15.00 -1.36
CA GLY A 128 14.92 15.92 -2.43
C GLY A 128 15.94 15.37 -3.43
N SER A 129 16.40 14.12 -3.26
CA SER A 129 17.43 13.52 -4.10
C SER A 129 16.95 12.25 -4.80
N ALA A 130 16.55 11.22 -4.06
CA ALA A 130 16.27 9.89 -4.62
C ALA A 130 14.77 9.58 -4.71
N ASP A 131 14.40 8.84 -5.75
CA ASP A 131 13.06 8.34 -6.05
C ASP A 131 13.12 6.82 -6.22
N PHE A 132 12.88 6.06 -5.14
CA PHE A 132 12.90 4.60 -5.20
C PHE A 132 11.64 4.09 -5.88
N HIS A 133 11.82 3.32 -6.94
CA HIS A 133 10.73 2.58 -7.62
C HIS A 133 10.68 1.13 -7.19
N VAL A 134 11.80 0.61 -6.65
CA VAL A 134 11.86 -0.71 -6.03
C VAL A 134 12.31 -0.49 -4.60
N LEU A 135 11.50 -0.93 -3.65
CA LEU A 135 11.76 -0.80 -2.22
C LEU A 135 11.14 -2.01 -1.51
N THR A 136 11.95 -2.77 -0.79
CA THR A 136 11.51 -3.93 -0.03
C THR A 136 12.18 -3.96 1.35
N ALA A 137 11.50 -4.58 2.31
CA ALA A 137 12.01 -4.80 3.66
C ALA A 137 12.24 -6.31 3.88
N GLY A 138 13.38 -6.64 4.46
CA GLY A 138 13.67 -8.00 4.93
C GLY A 138 13.08 -8.27 6.32
N PRO A 139 12.88 -9.55 6.69
CA PRO A 139 12.42 -9.93 8.03
C PRO A 139 13.33 -9.47 9.18
N ASP A 140 14.62 -9.20 8.88
CA ASP A 140 15.60 -8.67 9.82
C ASP A 140 15.57 -7.14 9.98
N GLY A 141 14.64 -6.47 9.27
CA GLY A 141 14.50 -5.02 9.26
C GLY A 141 15.42 -4.29 8.28
N THR A 142 16.21 -5.02 7.48
CA THR A 142 17.03 -4.41 6.42
C THR A 142 16.15 -3.92 5.28
N LEU A 143 16.32 -2.66 4.85
CA LEU A 143 15.69 -2.12 3.66
C LEU A 143 16.62 -2.22 2.46
N TYR A 144 16.05 -2.60 1.32
CA TYR A 144 16.73 -2.73 0.04
C TYR A 144 15.98 -1.95 -1.02
N GLY A 145 16.68 -1.30 -1.94
CA GLY A 145 15.99 -0.62 -3.03
C GLY A 145 16.88 -0.14 -4.16
N PHE A 146 16.21 0.20 -5.27
CA PHE A 146 16.78 0.88 -6.43
C PHE A 146 16.06 2.20 -6.68
N ALA A 147 16.84 3.27 -6.85
CA ALA A 147 16.32 4.53 -7.36
C ALA A 147 15.98 4.40 -8.86
N SER A 148 14.97 5.13 -9.33
CA SER A 148 14.36 4.95 -10.65
C SER A 148 15.35 5.05 -11.82
N THR A 149 16.37 5.90 -11.68
CA THR A 149 17.38 6.17 -12.72
C THR A 149 18.72 5.48 -12.47
N GLU A 150 18.81 4.64 -11.44
CA GLU A 150 20.05 4.03 -11.00
C GLU A 150 19.95 2.50 -11.02
N VAL A 151 21.10 1.85 -11.15
CA VAL A 151 21.21 0.37 -11.12
C VAL A 151 22.04 -0.08 -9.93
N GLU A 152 22.37 0.81 -9.00
CA GLU A 152 23.06 0.46 -7.76
C GLU A 152 22.04 0.05 -6.71
N LEU A 153 22.16 -1.18 -6.19
CA LEU A 153 21.37 -1.60 -5.04
C LEU A 153 21.80 -0.78 -3.83
N LEU A 154 20.86 -0.10 -3.18
CA LEU A 154 21.10 0.57 -1.92
C LEU A 154 20.55 -0.29 -0.77
N ILE A 155 21.31 -0.34 0.32
CA ILE A 155 21.04 -1.18 1.49
C ILE A 155 21.06 -0.32 2.76
N SER A 156 20.01 -0.40 3.57
CA SER A 156 19.93 0.24 4.89
C SER A 156 19.62 -0.77 5.98
N VAL A 157 20.45 -0.81 7.02
CA VAL A 157 20.31 -1.70 8.19
C VAL A 157 19.90 -0.95 9.46
N ASP A 158 19.43 0.29 9.30
CA ASP A 158 19.13 1.22 10.40
C ASP A 158 17.80 1.96 10.21
N GLU A 159 16.81 1.23 9.71
CA GLU A 159 15.44 1.69 9.45
C GLU A 159 15.39 2.84 8.43
N GLY A 160 16.20 2.75 7.36
CA GLY A 160 16.21 3.68 6.24
C GLY A 160 17.02 4.95 6.46
N ARG A 161 17.73 5.11 7.59
CA ARG A 161 18.44 6.35 7.96
C ARG A 161 19.74 6.52 7.19
N THR A 162 20.51 5.45 7.03
CA THR A 162 21.74 5.44 6.23
C THR A 162 21.70 4.34 5.20
N TRP A 163 22.25 4.64 4.02
CA TRP A 163 22.24 3.74 2.87
C TRP A 163 23.66 3.51 2.38
N THR A 164 23.98 2.25 2.12
CA THR A 164 25.28 1.84 1.58
C THR A 164 25.10 1.10 0.25
N PRO A 165 26.04 1.24 -0.69
CA PRO A 165 25.94 0.58 -1.98
C PRO A 165 26.21 -0.93 -1.87
N GLY A 166 25.42 -1.72 -2.58
CA GLY A 166 25.56 -3.16 -2.79
C GLY A 166 26.04 -3.48 -4.21
N ALA A 167 25.52 -4.57 -4.78
CA ALA A 167 25.78 -4.92 -6.19
C ALA A 167 25.10 -3.92 -7.15
N SER A 168 25.66 -3.77 -8.36
CA SER A 168 25.09 -2.92 -9.41
C SER A 168 24.58 -3.74 -10.59
N PHE A 169 23.27 -3.75 -10.81
CA PHE A 169 22.57 -4.45 -11.89
C PHE A 169 21.12 -3.91 -12.00
N ALA A 170 20.45 -4.18 -13.12
CA ALA A 170 19.04 -3.83 -13.28
C ALA A 170 18.14 -4.95 -12.71
N ALA A 171 17.23 -4.59 -11.83
CA ALA A 171 16.16 -5.44 -11.34
C ALA A 171 14.81 -4.77 -11.57
N ALA A 172 13.81 -5.56 -11.95
CA ALA A 172 12.44 -5.11 -12.03
C ALA A 172 11.80 -5.03 -10.64
N ASP A 173 12.20 -5.94 -9.74
CA ASP A 173 11.61 -6.04 -8.41
C ASP A 173 12.54 -6.83 -7.45
N LEU A 174 12.30 -6.73 -6.13
CA LEU A 174 13.06 -7.37 -5.05
C LEU A 174 12.14 -8.03 -4.01
N ALA A 175 12.53 -9.21 -3.51
CA ALA A 175 11.92 -9.82 -2.32
C ALA A 175 13.00 -10.31 -1.37
N ALA A 176 12.83 -10.07 -0.07
CA ALA A 176 13.76 -10.47 0.97
C ALA A 176 13.15 -11.55 1.87
N THR A 177 13.97 -12.52 2.25
CA THR A 177 13.62 -13.64 3.14
C THR A 177 14.70 -13.80 4.20
N ASP A 178 14.50 -14.69 5.17
CA ASP A 178 15.56 -15.08 6.11
C ASP A 178 16.77 -15.75 5.43
N ASP A 179 16.56 -16.36 4.25
CA ASP A 179 17.60 -17.08 3.50
C ASP A 179 18.38 -16.19 2.53
N GLY A 180 17.84 -15.01 2.17
CA GLY A 180 18.51 -14.09 1.27
C GLY A 180 17.60 -13.07 0.57
N LEU A 181 18.23 -12.25 -0.26
CA LEU A 181 17.61 -11.25 -1.12
C LEU A 181 17.50 -11.78 -2.54
N TYR A 182 16.29 -11.78 -3.08
CA TYR A 182 15.97 -12.21 -4.44
C TYR A 182 15.68 -11.00 -5.32
N ALA A 183 16.13 -11.06 -6.57
CA ALA A 183 15.94 -10.01 -7.54
C ALA A 183 15.41 -10.56 -8.86
N ALA A 184 14.27 -10.03 -9.31
CA ALA A 184 13.74 -10.29 -10.64
C ALA A 184 14.53 -9.47 -11.67
N THR A 185 15.25 -10.13 -12.57
CA THR A 185 16.09 -9.47 -13.59
C THR A 185 15.76 -10.00 -14.99
N GLU A 186 16.18 -9.29 -16.04
CA GLU A 186 16.04 -9.77 -17.42
C GLU A 186 16.75 -11.12 -17.66
N ALA A 187 17.78 -11.43 -16.87
CA ALA A 187 18.50 -12.71 -16.93
C ALA A 187 17.81 -13.85 -16.15
N GLY A 188 16.61 -13.59 -15.59
CA GLY A 188 15.91 -14.48 -14.67
C GLY A 188 16.12 -14.11 -13.21
N LEU A 189 15.53 -14.88 -12.30
CA LEU A 189 15.63 -14.67 -10.87
C LEU A 189 17.07 -14.86 -10.38
N GLN A 190 17.58 -13.89 -9.62
CA GLN A 190 18.88 -13.94 -8.95
C GLN A 190 18.68 -13.99 -7.43
N VAL A 191 19.63 -14.58 -6.71
CA VAL A 191 19.63 -14.64 -5.24
C VAL A 191 20.99 -14.21 -4.69
N SER A 192 20.94 -13.43 -3.61
CA SER A 192 22.08 -13.04 -2.79
C SER A 192 21.90 -13.60 -1.38
N THR A 193 22.94 -14.29 -0.89
CA THR A 193 23.04 -14.81 0.49
C THR A 193 24.05 -14.03 1.34
N ASP A 194 24.54 -12.89 0.82
CA ASP A 194 25.54 -12.03 1.43
C ASP A 194 25.07 -10.57 1.58
N GLN A 195 23.76 -10.40 1.77
CA GLN A 195 23.04 -9.13 1.93
C GLN A 195 23.21 -8.19 0.73
N GLY A 196 22.96 -8.71 -0.48
CA GLY A 196 22.94 -7.91 -1.70
C GLY A 196 24.31 -7.53 -2.26
N ARG A 197 25.42 -8.13 -1.76
CA ARG A 197 26.78 -7.82 -2.24
C ARG A 197 27.13 -8.59 -3.50
N THR A 198 26.71 -9.84 -3.59
CA THR A 198 26.86 -10.68 -4.78
C THR A 198 25.58 -11.46 -5.04
N PHE A 199 25.32 -11.73 -6.32
CA PHE A 199 24.13 -12.43 -6.78
C PHE A 199 24.52 -13.61 -7.67
N THR A 200 23.74 -14.69 -7.56
CA THR A 200 23.85 -15.88 -8.42
C THR A 200 22.48 -16.29 -8.92
N PRO A 201 22.38 -17.00 -10.05
CA PRO A 201 21.08 -17.42 -10.58
C PRO A 201 20.33 -18.35 -9.61
N ALA A 202 19.06 -18.06 -9.35
CA ALA A 202 18.14 -18.95 -8.64
C ALA A 202 17.59 -20.00 -9.63
N THR A 203 18.27 -21.14 -9.75
CA THR A 203 17.97 -22.14 -10.77
C THR A 203 16.58 -22.75 -10.60
N GLY A 204 15.85 -22.92 -11.71
CA GLY A 204 14.52 -23.53 -11.71
C GLY A 204 13.37 -22.55 -11.52
N ALA A 205 13.66 -21.27 -11.26
CA ALA A 205 12.66 -20.22 -11.19
C ALA A 205 12.20 -19.76 -12.60
N PRO A 206 10.92 -19.40 -12.76
CA PRO A 206 10.44 -18.64 -13.91
C PRO A 206 11.15 -17.29 -14.04
N VAL A 207 11.09 -16.69 -15.23
CA VAL A 207 11.54 -15.31 -15.44
C VAL A 207 10.42 -14.38 -14.99
N LEU A 208 10.55 -13.85 -13.77
CA LEU A 208 9.58 -12.96 -13.13
C LEU A 208 9.90 -11.49 -13.43
N TYR A 209 8.88 -10.63 -13.41
CA TYR A 209 9.03 -9.17 -13.44
C TYR A 209 8.40 -8.46 -12.24
N THR A 210 7.61 -9.18 -11.43
CA THR A 210 7.25 -8.80 -10.05
C THR A 210 7.46 -10.02 -9.16
N LEU A 211 7.85 -9.85 -7.91
CA LEU A 211 7.94 -10.93 -6.94
C LEU A 211 7.71 -10.43 -5.51
N ASP A 212 7.21 -11.33 -4.67
CA ASP A 212 7.09 -11.10 -3.23
C ASP A 212 7.38 -12.41 -2.48
N ALA A 213 7.66 -12.30 -1.19
CA ALA A 213 7.98 -13.42 -0.33
C ALA A 213 6.92 -13.64 0.76
N ALA A 214 6.56 -14.89 0.99
CA ALA A 214 5.81 -15.29 2.17
C ALA A 214 6.72 -15.32 3.41
N ALA A 215 6.10 -15.33 4.60
CA ALA A 215 6.81 -15.41 5.87
C ALA A 215 7.62 -16.71 6.06
N ASP A 216 7.29 -17.78 5.33
CA ASP A 216 8.04 -19.05 5.35
C ASP A 216 9.21 -19.07 4.36
N GLY A 217 9.45 -17.96 3.65
CA GLY A 217 10.51 -17.79 2.66
C GLY A 217 10.14 -18.27 1.25
N SER A 218 8.94 -18.83 1.05
CA SER A 218 8.47 -19.16 -0.30
C SER A 218 8.23 -17.91 -1.13
N LEU A 219 8.55 -17.99 -2.43
CA LEU A 219 8.41 -16.87 -3.36
C LEU A 219 7.19 -17.04 -4.25
N ALA A 220 6.56 -15.94 -4.60
CA ALA A 220 5.56 -15.89 -5.66
C ALA A 220 5.75 -14.63 -6.50
N GLY A 221 5.20 -14.62 -7.71
CA GLY A 221 5.35 -13.47 -8.59
C GLY A 221 4.70 -13.67 -9.95
N VAL A 222 4.81 -12.64 -10.79
CA VAL A 222 4.28 -12.69 -12.14
C VAL A 222 5.40 -12.90 -13.15
N GLY A 223 5.23 -13.93 -13.98
CA GLY A 223 6.16 -14.29 -15.03
C GLY A 223 5.97 -13.44 -16.28
N THR A 224 7.06 -13.25 -17.03
CA THR A 224 7.05 -12.61 -18.36
C THR A 224 6.26 -13.40 -19.41
N ASP A 225 5.87 -14.64 -19.09
CA ASP A 225 4.95 -15.48 -19.86
C ASP A 225 3.46 -15.18 -19.57
N GLY A 226 3.17 -14.27 -18.63
CA GLY A 226 1.83 -13.89 -18.20
C GLY A 226 1.25 -14.77 -17.10
N SER A 227 1.98 -15.78 -16.64
CA SER A 227 1.52 -16.68 -15.58
C SER A 227 1.79 -16.06 -14.19
N VAL A 228 0.85 -16.22 -13.26
CA VAL A 228 1.10 -16.01 -11.83
C VAL A 228 1.70 -17.30 -11.28
N TRP A 229 2.88 -17.21 -10.69
CA TRP A 229 3.66 -18.33 -10.20
C TRP A 229 3.79 -18.28 -8.68
N SER A 230 3.76 -19.45 -8.04
CA SER A 230 4.10 -19.62 -6.62
C SER A 230 5.06 -20.78 -6.44
N GLN A 231 6.01 -20.64 -5.53
CA GLN A 231 6.93 -21.69 -5.12
C GLN A 231 6.32 -22.52 -3.99
N GLY A 232 6.28 -23.84 -4.16
CA GLY A 232 5.88 -24.77 -3.10
C GLY A 232 7.00 -25.07 -2.10
N PRO A 233 6.69 -25.77 -0.99
CA PRO A 233 7.67 -26.08 0.07
C PRO A 233 8.87 -26.94 -0.35
N ASP A 234 8.76 -27.64 -1.48
CA ASP A 234 9.85 -28.41 -2.10
C ASP A 234 10.71 -27.59 -3.06
N GLY A 235 10.44 -26.28 -3.17
CA GLY A 235 11.09 -25.35 -4.08
C GLY A 235 10.57 -25.39 -5.51
N ALA A 236 9.59 -26.24 -5.82
CA ALA A 236 9.01 -26.34 -7.17
C ALA A 236 8.02 -25.20 -7.45
N TRP A 237 8.01 -24.72 -8.68
CA TRP A 237 7.11 -23.65 -9.10
C TRP A 237 5.84 -24.20 -9.75
N GLN A 238 4.69 -23.65 -9.36
CA GLN A 238 3.38 -23.94 -9.93
C GLN A 238 2.69 -22.66 -10.38
N SER A 239 1.93 -22.75 -11.48
CA SER A 239 1.12 -21.63 -11.98
C SER A 239 -0.25 -21.65 -11.28
N LEU A 240 -0.66 -20.50 -10.76
CA LEU A 240 -1.92 -20.30 -10.02
C LEU A 240 -3.02 -19.65 -10.87
N ASP A 241 -2.66 -18.65 -11.67
CA ASP A 241 -3.57 -17.88 -12.51
C ASP A 241 -2.80 -17.32 -13.72
N THR A 242 -3.48 -16.59 -14.59
CA THR A 242 -2.88 -15.82 -15.69
C THR A 242 -3.33 -14.36 -15.59
N VAL A 243 -2.40 -13.43 -15.78
CA VAL A 243 -2.70 -12.00 -15.75
C VAL A 243 -3.52 -11.56 -16.97
N GLN A 244 -4.34 -10.53 -16.81
CA GLN A 244 -4.95 -9.80 -17.93
C GLN A 244 -4.19 -8.49 -18.15
N GLY A 245 -3.62 -8.31 -19.33
CA GLY A 245 -2.75 -7.17 -19.61
C GLY A 245 -1.38 -7.35 -18.95
N ALA A 246 -0.99 -6.41 -18.10
CA ALA A 246 0.24 -6.46 -17.31
C ALA A 246 -0.09 -6.26 -15.83
N ALA A 247 0.70 -6.89 -14.96
CA ALA A 247 0.61 -6.64 -13.53
C ALA A 247 1.14 -5.24 -13.22
N GLN A 248 0.37 -4.46 -12.46
CA GLN A 248 0.78 -3.16 -11.92
C GLN A 248 1.45 -3.34 -10.55
N ALA A 249 0.93 -4.27 -9.74
CA ALA A 249 1.47 -4.63 -8.43
C ALA A 249 1.11 -6.08 -8.10
N PHE A 250 1.91 -6.70 -7.25
CA PHE A 250 1.71 -8.05 -6.74
C PHE A 250 2.18 -8.14 -5.29
N SER A 251 1.48 -8.88 -4.44
CA SER A 251 1.95 -9.18 -3.08
C SER A 251 1.40 -10.52 -2.56
N VAL A 252 2.18 -11.16 -1.68
CA VAL A 252 1.80 -12.35 -0.92
C VAL A 252 1.25 -11.90 0.45
N ILE A 253 0.03 -12.31 0.76
CA ILE A 253 -0.67 -11.94 2.00
C ILE A 253 -0.96 -13.21 2.83
N GLY A 254 0.01 -13.61 3.66
CA GLY A 254 -0.06 -14.88 4.39
C GLY A 254 0.50 -16.05 3.59
N GLU A 255 -0.01 -17.27 3.79
CA GLU A 255 0.55 -18.48 3.15
C GLU A 255 0.03 -18.70 1.72
N ASP A 256 -1.28 -18.65 1.51
CA ASP A 256 -1.94 -19.08 0.26
C ASP A 256 -2.88 -18.02 -0.33
N ARG A 257 -2.60 -16.75 -0.07
CA ARG A 257 -3.41 -15.62 -0.55
C ARG A 257 -2.50 -14.61 -1.20
N PHE A 258 -2.78 -14.30 -2.46
CA PHE A 258 -1.99 -13.40 -3.29
C PHE A 258 -2.89 -12.27 -3.76
N ILE A 259 -2.37 -11.06 -3.82
CA ILE A 259 -3.06 -9.92 -4.41
C ILE A 259 -2.33 -9.53 -5.68
N LEU A 260 -3.07 -9.58 -6.79
CA LEU A 260 -2.61 -9.14 -8.10
C LEU A 260 -3.41 -7.91 -8.50
N VAL A 261 -2.72 -6.90 -9.02
CA VAL A 261 -3.36 -5.77 -9.70
C VAL A 261 -3.08 -5.88 -11.19
N ASP A 262 -4.11 -6.04 -12.00
CA ASP A 262 -4.02 -6.12 -13.46
C ASP A 262 -5.23 -5.44 -14.13
N ASP A 263 -5.46 -5.65 -15.43
CA ASP A 263 -6.57 -5.02 -16.15
C ASP A 263 -7.98 -5.37 -15.60
N ARG A 264 -8.09 -6.39 -14.74
CA ARG A 264 -9.34 -6.71 -14.01
C ARG A 264 -9.58 -5.74 -12.86
N GLY A 265 -8.53 -5.12 -12.31
CA GLY A 265 -8.52 -4.36 -11.06
C GLY A 265 -7.68 -5.05 -9.98
N VAL A 266 -8.09 -4.93 -8.72
CA VAL A 266 -7.46 -5.65 -7.60
C VAL A 266 -8.09 -7.03 -7.47
N VAL A 267 -7.29 -8.07 -7.65
CA VAL A 267 -7.70 -9.47 -7.70
C VAL A 267 -7.04 -10.24 -6.56
N GLU A 268 -7.87 -10.91 -5.77
CA GLU A 268 -7.42 -11.90 -4.81
C GLU A 268 -7.31 -13.26 -5.50
N ILE A 269 -6.14 -13.87 -5.40
CA ILE A 269 -5.84 -15.21 -5.90
C ILE A 269 -5.54 -16.11 -4.71
N THR A 270 -6.07 -17.32 -4.78
CA THR A 270 -5.82 -18.45 -3.89
C THR A 270 -5.49 -19.66 -4.78
N PRO A 271 -4.95 -20.76 -4.24
CA PRO A 271 -4.71 -21.97 -5.02
C PRO A 271 -5.93 -22.49 -5.80
N ASP A 272 -7.14 -22.25 -5.27
CA ASP A 272 -8.39 -22.78 -5.82
C ASP A 272 -9.25 -21.74 -6.58
N SER A 273 -8.95 -20.45 -6.48
CA SER A 273 -9.82 -19.41 -7.02
C SER A 273 -9.15 -18.06 -7.25
N ALA A 274 -9.72 -17.29 -8.19
CA ALA A 274 -9.43 -15.88 -8.39
C ALA A 274 -10.71 -15.05 -8.27
N ARG A 275 -10.69 -13.99 -7.45
CA ARG A 275 -11.83 -13.12 -7.15
C ARG A 275 -11.42 -11.65 -7.30
N VAL A 276 -12.15 -10.91 -8.13
CA VAL A 276 -11.96 -9.45 -8.23
C VAL A 276 -12.51 -8.80 -6.95
N LEU A 277 -11.64 -8.18 -6.16
CA LEU A 277 -12.00 -7.41 -4.97
C LEU A 277 -12.54 -6.03 -5.35
N SER A 278 -11.81 -5.32 -6.21
CA SER A 278 -12.19 -4.01 -6.71
C SER A 278 -11.93 -3.95 -8.22
N PRO A 279 -12.97 -3.81 -9.06
CA PRO A 279 -12.77 -3.79 -10.51
C PRO A 279 -12.02 -2.53 -10.96
N ALA A 280 -11.25 -2.65 -12.03
CA ALA A 280 -10.69 -1.51 -12.74
C ALA A 280 -11.82 -0.56 -13.17
N ARG A 281 -11.58 0.76 -13.09
CA ARG A 281 -12.56 1.81 -13.41
C ARG A 281 -12.13 2.62 -14.61
#